data_AF-A0A6H0ZRX6-F1
#
_entry.id   AF-A0A6H0ZRX6-F1
#
_cell.length_a   1.000
_cell.length_b   1.000
_cell.length_c   1.000
_cell.angle_alpha   90.00
_cell.angle_beta   90.00
_cell.angle_gamma   90.00
#
_symmetry.space_group_name_H-M   'P 1'
#
loop_
_entity.id
_entity.type
_entity.pdbx_description
1 polymer ?
#
loop_
_entity_poly.entity_id
_entity_poly.type
_entity_poly.pdbx_seq_one_letter_code
_entity_poly.pdbx_strand_id
1 'polypeptide(L)'
;MRLSISTKLGVVVVASALVAFLPLSTWAQAVAPVSLSADGSTARIDGEITPAVAADFAALAGRTGLKSVSLNSPGGRVFPALDIARAIKAAGLNTVVPAGDECHSACAFIFLAGHERIAQGKLGVHQVSGVDDPSLTQTAIGRIYEDLVTFNAPSYLVSRMLRTPPGDMYVFTPEELERNSINIRDASKALAVPHLLPVETWLRQSWLVGVFVNTHTSQPFVALESNNMMPLLRIAHYPQRSQTFVEIMVPEGSISGTSTRLELRFAHGNDDPFSLYVNADIETNAYAFDFPTDPVAIQKFWAAFATGTQLTVLNSFGVEVGRYSLAGSRRALDDFFKVALR
;
A
#
# COMPACT_ATOMS: atom_id res chain seq x y z
N MET A 1 -69.76 -75.86 15.90
CA MET A 1 -68.68 -74.88 15.74
C MET A 1 -68.64 -74.02 17.00
N ARG A 2 -67.84 -74.42 18.00
CA ARG A 2 -67.63 -73.72 19.28
C ARG A 2 -66.13 -73.71 19.53
N LEU A 3 -65.56 -72.51 19.59
CA LEU A 3 -64.15 -72.26 19.86
C LEU A 3 -63.81 -72.58 21.32
N SER A 4 -62.69 -73.27 21.53
CA SER A 4 -61.98 -73.32 22.81
C SER A 4 -60.73 -72.46 22.66
N ILE A 5 -60.70 -71.31 23.32
CA ILE A 5 -59.53 -70.42 23.39
C ILE A 5 -58.93 -70.60 24.78
N SER A 6 -57.70 -71.13 24.82
CA SER A 6 -56.87 -71.26 26.01
C SER A 6 -56.32 -69.88 26.39
N THR A 7 -56.72 -69.37 27.55
CA THR A 7 -56.19 -68.15 28.16
C THR A 7 -54.86 -68.47 28.85
N LYS A 8 -53.73 -68.16 28.20
CA LYS A 8 -52.45 -67.95 28.89
C LYS A 8 -52.36 -66.49 29.31
N LEU A 9 -52.51 -66.24 30.60
CA LEU A 9 -52.30 -64.93 31.23
C LEU A 9 -50.79 -64.65 31.24
N GLY A 10 -50.28 -63.98 30.21
CA GLY A 10 -48.93 -63.43 30.19
C GLY A 10 -48.90 -62.14 31.00
N VAL A 11 -48.19 -62.13 32.13
CA VAL A 11 -47.89 -60.90 32.87
C VAL A 11 -46.97 -60.05 31.99
N VAL A 12 -47.52 -59.00 31.38
CA VAL A 12 -46.73 -57.96 30.71
C VAL A 12 -46.26 -57.00 31.79
N VAL A 13 -44.99 -57.12 32.18
CA VAL A 13 -44.31 -56.10 32.98
C VAL A 13 -44.10 -54.89 32.06
N VAL A 14 -44.99 -53.91 32.15
CA VAL A 14 -44.78 -52.60 31.52
C VAL A 14 -43.72 -51.89 32.35
N ALA A 15 -42.46 -52.01 31.94
CA ALA A 15 -41.39 -51.20 32.48
C ALA A 15 -41.64 -49.75 32.04
N SER A 16 -42.23 -48.95 32.94
CA SER A 16 -42.34 -47.50 32.79
C SER A 16 -40.93 -46.91 32.85
N ALA A 17 -40.28 -46.83 31.69
CA ALA A 17 -39.05 -46.05 31.55
C ALA A 17 -39.44 -44.57 31.72
N LEU A 18 -39.18 -44.03 32.92
CA LEU A 18 -39.09 -42.59 33.14
C LEU A 18 -37.98 -42.07 32.23
N VAL A 19 -38.36 -41.59 31.04
CA VAL A 19 -37.48 -40.77 30.23
C VAL A 19 -37.35 -39.44 30.96
N ALA A 20 -36.30 -39.33 31.78
CA ALA A 20 -35.89 -38.07 32.35
C ALA A 20 -35.59 -37.14 31.17
N PHE A 21 -36.45 -36.14 30.96
CA PHE A 21 -36.14 -34.98 30.14
C PHE A 21 -35.00 -34.23 30.82
N LEU A 22 -33.77 -34.67 30.56
CA LEU A 22 -32.60 -33.85 30.81
C LEU A 22 -32.76 -32.61 29.92
N PRO A 23 -32.73 -31.39 30.47
CA PRO A 23 -32.65 -30.22 29.62
C PRO A 23 -31.42 -30.42 28.75
N LEU A 24 -31.63 -30.51 27.44
CA LEU A 24 -30.56 -30.34 26.47
C LEU A 24 -30.03 -28.93 26.75
N SER A 25 -28.98 -28.84 27.55
CA SER A 25 -28.16 -27.67 27.65
C SER A 25 -27.69 -27.41 26.24
N THR A 26 -28.36 -26.48 25.55
CA THR A 26 -27.82 -25.90 24.35
C THR A 26 -26.50 -25.30 24.80
N TRP A 27 -25.40 -25.97 24.47
CA TRP A 27 -24.14 -25.30 24.30
C TRP A 27 -24.38 -24.37 23.12
N ALA A 28 -25.01 -23.22 23.38
CA ALA A 28 -24.74 -22.06 22.56
C ALA A 28 -23.24 -21.87 22.78
N GLN A 29 -22.42 -22.33 21.84
CA GLN A 29 -21.07 -21.81 21.72
C GLN A 29 -21.28 -20.30 21.64
N ALA A 30 -21.00 -19.60 22.74
CA ALA A 30 -20.78 -18.19 22.69
C ALA A 30 -19.66 -18.02 21.66
N VAL A 31 -20.00 -17.51 20.48
CA VAL A 31 -18.99 -17.01 19.55
C VAL A 31 -18.24 -15.97 20.37
N ALA A 32 -16.98 -16.25 20.70
CA ALA A 32 -16.24 -15.40 21.61
C ALA A 32 -16.33 -13.95 21.08
N PRO A 33 -16.74 -12.98 21.92
CA PRO A 33 -16.68 -11.59 21.51
C PRO A 33 -15.23 -11.29 21.16
N VAL A 34 -15.04 -10.54 20.07
CA VAL A 34 -13.71 -10.15 19.56
C VAL A 34 -12.85 -9.70 20.72
N SER A 35 -11.82 -10.48 21.02
CA SER A 35 -11.09 -10.33 22.26
C SER A 35 -9.90 -9.43 22.00
N LEU A 36 -10.02 -8.15 22.36
CA LEU A 36 -8.84 -7.36 22.64
C LEU A 36 -8.25 -7.92 23.93
N SER A 37 -7.18 -8.70 23.80
CA SER A 37 -6.40 -9.18 24.94
C SER A 37 -5.04 -8.50 24.96
N ALA A 38 -4.47 -8.32 26.14
CA ALA A 38 -3.13 -7.78 26.30
C ALA A 38 -2.30 -8.78 27.12
N ASP A 39 -1.17 -9.21 26.56
CA ASP A 39 -0.16 -10.01 27.26
C ASP A 39 1.15 -9.23 27.28
N GLY A 40 1.55 -8.78 28.48
CA GLY A 40 2.71 -7.92 28.66
C GLY A 40 2.64 -6.66 27.79
N SER A 41 3.48 -6.61 26.76
CA SER A 41 3.57 -5.48 25.82
C SER A 41 2.84 -5.70 24.49
N THR A 42 2.08 -6.78 24.33
CA THR A 42 1.41 -7.13 23.07
C THR A 42 -0.11 -7.09 23.24
N ALA A 43 -0.79 -6.30 22.42
CA ALA A 43 -2.23 -6.40 22.25
C ALA A 43 -2.54 -7.45 21.18
N ARG A 44 -3.65 -8.18 21.29
CA ARG A 44 -4.16 -9.07 20.24
C ARG A 44 -5.55 -8.61 19.83
N ILE A 45 -5.78 -8.47 18.53
CA ILE A 45 -7.10 -8.27 17.94
C ILE A 45 -7.50 -9.58 17.29
N ASP A 46 -8.49 -10.26 17.87
CA ASP A 46 -8.97 -11.56 17.42
C ASP A 46 -10.48 -11.51 17.09
N GLY A 47 -10.83 -11.54 15.79
CA GLY A 47 -12.20 -11.49 15.28
C GLY A 47 -12.58 -10.20 14.52
N GLU A 48 -13.87 -9.97 14.30
CA GLU A 48 -14.40 -8.85 13.52
C GLU A 48 -14.10 -7.44 14.10
N ILE A 49 -13.69 -6.50 13.25
CA ILE A 49 -13.42 -5.13 13.67
C ILE A 49 -14.73 -4.34 13.79
N THR A 50 -15.07 -3.95 15.02
CA THR A 50 -16.28 -3.18 15.35
C THR A 50 -15.93 -1.84 16.01
N PRO A 51 -16.88 -0.88 16.08
CA PRO A 51 -16.67 0.36 16.84
C PRO A 51 -16.31 0.12 18.32
N ALA A 52 -16.82 -0.95 18.95
CA ALA A 52 -16.49 -1.30 20.33
C ALA A 52 -15.01 -1.68 20.47
N VAL A 53 -14.49 -2.51 19.55
CA VAL A 53 -13.07 -2.90 19.52
C VAL A 53 -12.16 -1.69 19.35
N ALA A 54 -12.56 -0.72 18.51
CA ALA A 54 -11.79 0.52 18.34
C ALA A 54 -11.76 1.37 19.63
N ALA A 55 -12.89 1.50 20.33
CA ALA A 55 -12.95 2.20 21.61
C ALA A 55 -12.10 1.51 22.69
N ASP A 56 -12.18 0.18 22.78
CA ASP A 56 -11.39 -0.62 23.71
C ASP A 56 -9.90 -0.50 23.42
N PHE A 57 -9.51 -0.51 22.13
CA PHE A 57 -8.12 -0.32 21.72
C PHE A 57 -7.61 1.08 22.09
N ALA A 58 -8.40 2.14 21.87
CA ALA A 58 -8.02 3.49 22.27
C ALA A 58 -7.78 3.60 23.78
N ALA A 59 -8.64 2.98 24.59
CA ALA A 59 -8.48 2.93 26.04
C ALA A 59 -7.24 2.12 26.46
N LEU A 60 -6.87 1.08 25.72
CA LEU A 60 -5.66 0.27 25.95
C LEU A 60 -4.39 1.01 25.54
N ALA A 61 -4.36 1.61 24.35
CA ALA A 61 -3.20 2.31 23.81
C ALA A 61 -2.80 3.54 24.64
N GLY A 62 -3.76 4.16 25.35
CA GLY A 62 -3.49 5.22 26.32
C GLY A 62 -2.82 4.74 27.62
N ARG A 63 -2.76 3.43 27.88
CA ARG A 63 -2.09 2.84 29.04
C ARG A 63 -0.66 2.47 28.64
N THR A 64 0.32 3.05 29.33
CA THR A 64 1.75 2.93 29.00
C THR A 64 2.24 1.47 28.93
N GLY A 65 3.07 1.13 27.93
CA GLY A 65 3.83 -0.14 27.89
C GLY A 65 3.58 -1.05 26.70
N LEU A 66 2.60 -0.74 25.84
CA LEU A 66 2.34 -1.49 24.63
C LEU A 66 3.46 -1.27 23.59
N LYS A 67 3.85 -2.33 22.90
CA LYS A 67 4.90 -2.32 21.85
C LYS A 67 4.42 -2.92 20.54
N SER A 68 3.48 -3.86 20.58
CA SER A 68 3.04 -4.59 19.39
C SER A 68 1.55 -4.92 19.43
N VAL A 69 1.00 -5.15 18.24
CA VAL A 69 -0.36 -5.63 18.01
C VAL A 69 -0.33 -6.89 17.15
N SER A 70 -0.79 -8.00 17.69
CA SER A 70 -1.02 -9.26 17.00
C SER A 70 -2.41 -9.26 16.37
N LEU A 71 -2.50 -9.69 15.12
CA LEU A 71 -3.72 -9.59 14.30
C LEU A 71 -4.17 -10.98 13.85
N ASN A 72 -5.42 -11.30 14.18
CA ASN A 72 -6.17 -12.43 13.67
C ASN A 72 -7.62 -11.99 13.39
N SER A 73 -7.89 -11.44 12.21
CA SER A 73 -9.18 -10.82 11.90
C SER A 73 -9.59 -11.00 10.44
N PRO A 74 -10.85 -11.39 10.18
CA PRO A 74 -11.42 -11.41 8.83
C PRO A 74 -11.70 -10.00 8.28
N GLY A 75 -11.52 -8.95 9.08
CA GLY A 75 -11.86 -7.58 8.75
C GLY A 75 -13.08 -7.07 9.52
N GLY A 76 -13.83 -6.13 8.94
CA GLY A 76 -14.97 -5.50 9.59
C GLY A 76 -15.19 -4.08 9.11
N ARG A 77 -15.53 -3.18 10.02
CA ARG A 77 -15.83 -1.78 9.70
C ARG A 77 -14.55 -0.99 9.41
N VAL A 78 -14.50 -0.36 8.23
CA VAL A 78 -13.33 0.39 7.74
C VAL A 78 -12.92 1.54 8.66
N PHE A 79 -13.85 2.42 9.04
CA PHE A 79 -13.50 3.58 9.88
C PHE A 79 -13.02 3.19 11.28
N PRO A 80 -13.66 2.26 12.02
CA PRO A 80 -13.10 1.70 13.24
C PRO A 80 -11.70 1.08 13.06
N ALA A 81 -11.44 0.38 11.95
CA ALA A 81 -10.10 -0.13 11.65
C ALA A 81 -9.08 0.99 11.44
N LEU A 82 -9.46 2.07 10.75
CA LEU A 82 -8.62 3.25 10.57
C LEU A 82 -8.36 3.98 11.90
N ASP A 83 -9.34 4.05 12.80
CA ASP A 83 -9.14 4.65 14.12
C ASP A 83 -8.11 3.87 14.95
N ILE A 84 -8.17 2.53 14.92
CA ILE A 84 -7.15 1.65 15.51
C ILE A 84 -5.80 1.87 14.82
N ALA A 85 -5.76 1.89 13.49
CA ALA A 85 -4.55 2.06 12.71
C ALA A 85 -3.86 3.40 13.01
N ARG A 86 -4.60 4.50 13.10
CA ARG A 86 -4.05 5.82 13.48
C ARG A 86 -3.50 5.81 14.91
N ALA A 87 -4.16 5.14 15.85
CA ALA A 87 -3.65 5.00 17.21
C ALA A 87 -2.35 4.17 17.25
N ILE A 88 -2.27 3.07 16.50
CA ILE A 88 -1.03 2.27 16.32
C ILE A 88 0.10 3.13 15.78
N LYS A 89 -0.16 3.87 14.70
CA LYS A 89 0.82 4.75 14.06
C LYS A 89 1.32 5.83 15.02
N ALA A 90 0.41 6.50 15.73
CA ALA A 90 0.73 7.55 16.68
C ALA A 90 1.57 7.05 17.88
N ALA A 91 1.32 5.81 18.33
CA ALA A 91 2.04 5.18 19.41
C ALA A 91 3.34 4.46 18.96
N GLY A 92 3.62 4.40 17.66
CA GLY A 92 4.81 3.73 17.11
C GLY A 92 4.82 2.21 17.35
N LEU A 93 3.64 1.58 17.39
CA LEU A 93 3.53 0.15 17.70
C LEU A 93 3.85 -0.70 16.47
N ASN A 94 4.40 -1.89 16.70
CA ASN A 94 4.63 -2.90 15.68
C ASN A 94 3.35 -3.70 15.42
N THR A 95 3.19 -4.25 14.21
CA THR A 95 2.06 -5.13 13.87
C THR A 95 2.57 -6.49 13.40
N VAL A 96 1.86 -7.55 13.78
CA VAL A 96 2.20 -8.92 13.38
C VAL A 96 0.96 -9.71 13.02
N VAL A 97 1.01 -10.44 11.91
CA VAL A 97 0.07 -11.51 11.59
C VAL A 97 0.84 -12.83 11.79
N PRO A 98 0.66 -13.52 12.93
CA PRO A 98 1.38 -14.77 13.22
C PRO A 98 1.13 -15.85 12.18
N ALA A 99 2.03 -16.83 12.08
CA ALA A 99 1.80 -18.02 11.25
C ALA A 99 0.53 -18.76 11.72
N GLY A 100 -0.36 -19.08 10.79
CA GLY A 100 -1.66 -19.72 11.08
C GLY A 100 -2.82 -18.75 11.30
N ASP A 101 -2.53 -17.47 11.58
CA ASP A 101 -3.55 -16.41 11.70
C ASP A 101 -3.81 -15.74 10.34
N GLU A 102 -4.86 -14.92 10.29
CA GLU A 102 -5.25 -14.16 9.10
C GLU A 102 -5.55 -12.70 9.39
N CYS A 103 -5.35 -11.84 8.40
CA CYS A 103 -5.68 -10.43 8.46
C CYS A 103 -6.23 -9.99 7.10
N HIS A 104 -7.55 -9.86 7.03
CA HIS A 104 -8.27 -9.62 5.79
C HIS A 104 -9.06 -8.32 5.80
N SER A 105 -9.32 -7.79 4.61
CA SER A 105 -10.18 -6.61 4.41
C SER A 105 -9.72 -5.42 5.28
N ALA A 106 -10.59 -4.88 6.13
CA ALA A 106 -10.28 -3.76 7.02
C ALA A 106 -9.11 -4.03 7.99
N CYS A 107 -8.81 -5.29 8.33
CA CYS A 107 -7.64 -5.62 9.15
C CYS A 107 -6.33 -5.18 8.48
N ALA A 108 -6.25 -5.22 7.16
CA ALA A 108 -5.06 -4.81 6.44
C ALA A 108 -4.66 -3.36 6.72
N PHE A 109 -5.62 -2.46 6.99
CA PHE A 109 -5.31 -1.08 7.39
C PHE A 109 -4.59 -1.03 8.75
N ILE A 110 -5.03 -1.85 9.70
CA ILE A 110 -4.41 -1.98 11.02
C ILE A 110 -2.98 -2.51 10.87
N PHE A 111 -2.80 -3.57 10.09
CA PHE A 111 -1.48 -4.14 9.79
C PHE A 111 -0.53 -3.07 9.20
N LEU A 112 -1.00 -2.31 8.21
CA LEU A 112 -0.17 -1.34 7.50
C LEU A 112 0.34 -0.20 8.39
N ALA A 113 -0.38 0.16 9.46
CA ALA A 113 0.02 1.23 10.36
C ALA A 113 1.21 0.91 11.27
N GLY A 114 1.62 -0.37 11.35
CA GLY A 114 2.73 -0.80 12.18
C GLY A 114 4.04 -0.11 11.81
N HIS A 115 4.83 0.28 12.82
CA HIS A 115 6.16 0.83 12.64
C HIS A 115 7.09 -0.21 11.98
N GLU A 116 7.21 -1.38 12.59
CA GLU A 116 7.56 -2.62 11.91
C GLU A 116 6.29 -3.44 11.70
N ARG A 117 6.19 -4.12 10.56
CA ARG A 117 5.01 -4.92 10.22
C ARG A 117 5.41 -6.24 9.59
N ILE A 118 4.98 -7.35 10.18
CA ILE A 118 5.37 -8.68 9.73
C ILE A 118 4.13 -9.58 9.59
N ALA A 119 3.79 -9.95 8.37
CA ALA A 119 2.83 -11.00 8.08
C ALA A 119 3.58 -12.32 7.81
N GLN A 120 3.41 -13.27 8.72
CA GLN A 120 3.74 -14.69 8.55
C GLN A 120 2.49 -15.52 8.23
N GLY A 121 1.34 -15.07 8.72
CA GLY A 121 0.01 -15.56 8.35
C GLY A 121 -0.51 -14.94 7.05
N LYS A 122 -1.81 -15.09 6.81
CA LYS A 122 -2.44 -14.61 5.57
C LYS A 122 -2.75 -13.12 5.67
N LEU A 123 -2.28 -12.32 4.72
CA LEU A 123 -2.71 -10.93 4.54
C LEU A 123 -3.52 -10.84 3.26
N GLY A 124 -4.73 -10.27 3.33
CA GLY A 124 -5.55 -10.10 2.13
C GLY A 124 -6.32 -8.79 2.06
N VAL A 125 -6.53 -8.32 0.83
CA VAL A 125 -7.14 -7.02 0.52
C VAL A 125 -8.21 -7.13 -0.57
N HIS A 126 -9.18 -6.22 -0.53
CA HIS A 126 -10.17 -6.00 -1.58
C HIS A 126 -10.71 -4.57 -1.53
N GLN A 127 -11.53 -4.20 -2.50
CA GLN A 127 -12.17 -2.89 -2.58
C GLN A 127 -13.11 -2.63 -1.40
N VAL A 128 -13.06 -1.42 -0.85
CA VAL A 128 -14.07 -0.95 0.11
C VAL A 128 -15.42 -0.78 -0.60
N SER A 129 -16.49 -1.24 0.05
CA SER A 129 -17.86 -1.19 -0.46
C SER A 129 -18.85 -0.77 0.64
N GLY A 130 -20.13 -0.61 0.30
CA GLY A 130 -21.20 -0.31 1.27
C GLY A 130 -21.56 1.17 1.41
N VAL A 131 -21.20 2.00 0.42
CA VAL A 131 -21.70 3.37 0.28
C VAL A 131 -22.47 3.46 -1.03
N ASP A 132 -23.80 3.58 -0.96
CA ASP A 132 -24.70 3.61 -2.13
C ASP A 132 -24.81 5.02 -2.75
N ASP A 133 -23.75 5.82 -2.63
CA ASP A 133 -23.61 7.15 -3.23
C ASP A 133 -22.20 7.31 -3.84
N PRO A 134 -22.06 7.54 -5.15
CA PRO A 134 -20.75 7.64 -5.81
C PRO A 134 -19.87 8.79 -5.29
N SER A 135 -20.44 9.93 -4.90
CA SER A 135 -19.67 11.09 -4.43
C SER A 135 -19.13 10.87 -3.01
N LEU A 136 -19.96 10.30 -2.13
CA LEU A 136 -19.54 9.89 -0.79
C LEU A 136 -18.53 8.74 -0.84
N THR A 137 -18.68 7.83 -1.81
CA THR A 137 -17.70 6.76 -2.06
C THR A 137 -16.33 7.34 -2.44
N GLN A 138 -16.28 8.30 -3.37
CA GLN A 138 -15.02 8.94 -3.75
C GLN A 138 -14.38 9.70 -2.58
N THR A 139 -15.19 10.40 -1.78
CA THR A 139 -14.71 11.10 -0.58
C THR A 139 -14.13 10.12 0.46
N ALA A 140 -14.80 9.00 0.69
CA ALA A 140 -14.32 7.96 1.60
C ALA A 140 -13.02 7.33 1.10
N ILE A 141 -12.92 7.01 -0.20
CA ILE A 141 -11.70 6.49 -0.82
C ILE A 141 -10.54 7.48 -0.68
N GLY A 142 -10.77 8.78 -0.90
CA GLY A 142 -9.76 9.82 -0.71
C GLY A 142 -9.18 9.83 0.71
N ARG A 143 -10.05 9.76 1.73
CA ARG A 143 -9.61 9.70 3.14
C ARG A 143 -8.84 8.42 3.47
N ILE A 144 -9.31 7.27 2.98
CA ILE A 144 -8.60 5.99 3.14
C ILE A 144 -7.22 6.07 2.49
N TYR A 145 -7.12 6.70 1.32
CA TYR A 145 -5.87 6.86 0.60
C TYR A 145 -4.87 7.75 1.37
N GLU A 146 -5.33 8.85 1.98
CA GLU A 146 -4.49 9.70 2.85
C GLU A 146 -3.89 8.92 4.04
N ASP A 147 -4.70 8.06 4.68
CA ASP A 147 -4.21 7.17 5.73
C ASP A 147 -3.18 6.15 5.19
N LEU A 148 -3.45 5.53 4.04
CA LEU A 148 -2.53 4.58 3.40
C LEU A 148 -1.18 5.22 3.05
N VAL A 149 -1.18 6.48 2.60
CA VAL A 149 0.05 7.26 2.37
C VAL A 149 0.78 7.48 3.70
N THR A 150 0.06 7.86 4.76
CA THR A 150 0.62 8.06 6.11
C THR A 150 1.21 6.77 6.70
N PHE A 151 0.60 5.63 6.40
CA PHE A 151 1.08 4.30 6.79
C PHE A 151 2.17 3.75 5.88
N ASN A 152 2.58 4.51 4.86
CA ASN A 152 3.59 4.09 3.90
C ASN A 152 3.23 2.73 3.27
N ALA A 153 1.99 2.61 2.80
CA ALA A 153 1.51 1.42 2.12
C ALA A 153 2.12 1.34 0.71
N PRO A 154 2.70 0.19 0.30
CA PRO A 154 3.28 0.04 -1.03
C PRO A 154 2.21 0.19 -2.11
N SER A 155 2.54 0.92 -3.18
CA SER A 155 1.64 1.14 -4.33
C SER A 155 1.13 -0.18 -4.93
N TYR A 156 1.96 -1.22 -4.91
CA TYR A 156 1.57 -2.58 -5.30
C TYR A 156 0.37 -3.10 -4.49
N LEU A 157 0.43 -3.01 -3.16
CA LEU A 157 -0.66 -3.45 -2.29
C LEU A 157 -1.92 -2.61 -2.49
N VAL A 158 -1.78 -1.28 -2.58
CA VAL A 158 -2.92 -0.37 -2.80
C VAL A 158 -3.60 -0.68 -4.15
N SER A 159 -2.81 -0.97 -5.18
CA SER A 159 -3.32 -1.37 -6.50
C SER A 159 -4.07 -2.71 -6.45
N ARG A 160 -3.56 -3.73 -5.73
CA ARG A 160 -4.28 -5.00 -5.52
C ARG A 160 -5.60 -4.75 -4.78
N MET A 161 -5.57 -3.98 -3.70
CA MET A 161 -6.76 -3.61 -2.92
C MET A 161 -7.84 -2.97 -3.79
N LEU A 162 -7.48 -1.95 -4.59
CA LEU A 162 -8.43 -1.21 -5.42
C LEU A 162 -8.90 -1.97 -6.67
N ARG A 163 -8.28 -3.09 -7.04
CA ARG A 163 -8.65 -3.89 -8.23
C ARG A 163 -9.40 -5.18 -7.89
N THR A 164 -9.35 -5.63 -6.65
CA THR A 164 -10.03 -6.85 -6.22
C THR A 164 -11.48 -6.53 -5.85
N PRO A 165 -12.48 -7.13 -6.52
CA PRO A 165 -13.90 -6.89 -6.26
C PRO A 165 -14.28 -7.12 -4.78
N PRO A 166 -15.33 -6.46 -4.25
CA PRO A 166 -15.69 -6.59 -2.84
C PRO A 166 -16.13 -8.00 -2.40
N GLY A 167 -16.56 -8.84 -3.35
CA GLY A 167 -16.91 -10.24 -3.11
C GLY A 167 -15.72 -11.21 -3.17
N ASP A 168 -14.54 -10.72 -3.54
CA ASP A 168 -13.31 -11.49 -3.67
C ASP A 168 -12.27 -11.07 -2.63
N MET A 169 -11.20 -11.85 -2.50
CA MET A 169 -10.06 -11.51 -1.65
C MET A 169 -8.76 -11.78 -2.41
N TYR A 170 -7.88 -10.79 -2.48
CA TYR A 170 -6.51 -11.02 -2.91
C TYR A 170 -5.63 -11.29 -1.70
N VAL A 171 -5.17 -12.52 -1.56
CA VAL A 171 -4.26 -12.93 -0.49
C VAL A 171 -2.84 -12.97 -1.03
N PHE A 172 -1.93 -12.22 -0.41
CA PHE A 172 -0.53 -12.14 -0.83
C PHE A 172 0.21 -13.44 -0.48
N THR A 173 1.05 -13.90 -1.38
CA THR A 173 2.01 -14.96 -1.10
C THR A 173 3.16 -14.45 -0.21
N PRO A 174 3.87 -15.33 0.51
CA PRO A 174 5.06 -14.94 1.28
C PRO A 174 6.12 -14.20 0.45
N GLU A 175 6.31 -14.61 -0.81
CA GLU A 175 7.24 -13.95 -1.73
C GLU A 175 6.80 -12.52 -2.05
N GLU A 176 5.51 -12.30 -2.30
CA GLU A 176 4.98 -10.95 -2.55
C GLU A 176 5.07 -10.04 -1.33
N LEU A 177 4.87 -10.60 -0.14
CA LEU A 177 4.98 -9.84 1.11
C LEU A 177 6.38 -9.26 1.30
N GLU A 178 7.42 -10.01 0.92
CA GLU A 178 8.81 -9.56 1.01
C GLU A 178 9.20 -8.69 -0.21
N ARG A 179 8.95 -9.17 -1.44
CA ARG A 179 9.39 -8.50 -2.69
C ARG A 179 8.79 -7.10 -2.87
N ASN A 180 7.60 -6.86 -2.35
CA ASN A 180 6.90 -5.58 -2.49
C ASN A 180 6.95 -4.72 -1.23
N SER A 181 7.85 -5.04 -0.29
CA SER A 181 8.06 -4.29 0.96
C SER A 181 6.78 -4.10 1.78
N ILE A 182 5.90 -5.10 1.72
CA ILE A 182 4.70 -5.14 2.57
C ILE A 182 5.13 -5.51 3.99
N ASN A 183 6.02 -6.48 4.12
CA ASN A 183 6.73 -6.74 5.36
C ASN A 183 7.87 -5.72 5.56
N ILE A 184 7.95 -5.19 6.77
CA ILE A 184 8.98 -4.27 7.25
C ILE A 184 9.53 -4.82 8.57
N ARG A 185 10.82 -5.14 8.61
CA ARG A 185 11.51 -5.69 9.79
C ARG A 185 12.39 -4.68 10.53
N ASP A 186 12.64 -3.58 9.87
CA ASP A 186 13.47 -2.50 10.36
C ASP A 186 12.85 -1.26 9.73
N ALA A 187 12.11 -0.48 10.51
CA ALA A 187 11.41 0.69 9.99
C ALA A 187 12.37 1.74 9.42
N SER A 188 13.65 1.71 9.79
CA SER A 188 14.70 2.55 9.18
C SER A 188 15.11 2.08 7.78
N LYS A 189 14.78 0.84 7.43
CA LYS A 189 15.01 0.20 6.12
C LYS A 189 13.73 -0.13 5.36
N ALA A 190 12.56 0.01 5.98
CA ALA A 190 11.32 0.17 5.24
C ALA A 190 11.59 1.22 4.18
N LEU A 191 11.36 0.90 2.90
CA LEU A 191 11.30 1.93 1.86
C LEU A 191 10.60 3.13 2.47
N ALA A 192 11.32 4.24 2.61
CA ALA A 192 10.91 5.35 3.46
C ALA A 192 9.44 5.68 3.22
N VAL A 193 8.73 6.21 4.24
CA VAL A 193 7.58 7.13 4.02
C VAL A 193 7.90 7.84 2.73
N PRO A 194 7.05 7.78 1.66
CA PRO A 194 7.44 8.20 0.32
C PRO A 194 8.27 9.43 0.51
N HIS A 195 9.54 9.36 0.14
CA HIS A 195 10.63 10.25 0.59
C HIS A 195 10.32 11.72 0.29
N LEU A 196 9.19 11.96 -0.37
CA LEU A 196 8.62 13.12 -0.95
C LEU A 196 7.14 13.18 -0.50
N LEU A 197 6.85 14.08 0.44
CA LEU A 197 5.46 14.45 0.74
C LEU A 197 5.00 15.50 -0.27
N PRO A 198 3.92 15.27 -1.05
CA PRO A 198 3.39 16.31 -1.93
C PRO A 198 2.81 17.46 -1.10
N VAL A 199 3.29 18.68 -1.33
CA VAL A 199 2.74 19.92 -0.73
C VAL A 199 1.68 20.50 -1.64
N GLU A 200 2.02 20.67 -2.92
CA GLU A 200 1.13 21.18 -3.95
C GLU A 200 1.50 20.50 -5.27
N THR A 201 0.53 19.91 -5.95
CA THR A 201 0.78 19.17 -7.21
C THR A 201 -0.25 19.50 -8.27
N TRP A 202 0.17 19.38 -9.53
CA TRP A 202 -0.63 19.62 -10.70
C TRP A 202 -0.36 18.54 -11.75
N LEU A 203 -1.41 17.87 -12.21
CA LEU A 203 -1.31 16.92 -13.31
C LEU A 203 -1.45 17.65 -14.65
N ARG A 204 -0.54 17.34 -15.58
CA ARG A 204 -0.47 17.85 -16.95
C ARG A 204 -0.35 16.67 -17.90
N GLN A 205 -1.50 16.03 -18.17
CA GLN A 205 -1.58 14.82 -19.00
C GLN A 205 -0.64 13.72 -18.47
N SER A 206 0.52 13.55 -19.09
CA SER A 206 1.48 12.49 -18.75
C SER A 206 2.46 12.87 -17.64
N TRP A 207 2.36 14.08 -17.07
CA TRP A 207 3.34 14.60 -16.11
C TRP A 207 2.67 15.17 -14.86
N LEU A 208 3.09 14.71 -13.68
CA LEU A 208 2.79 15.32 -12.40
C LEU A 208 3.91 16.30 -12.07
N VAL A 209 3.58 17.56 -11.82
CA VAL A 209 4.53 18.58 -11.38
C VAL A 209 4.11 19.11 -10.02
N GLY A 210 5.04 19.43 -9.13
CA GLY A 210 4.68 19.91 -7.80
C GLY A 210 5.84 20.31 -6.91
N VAL A 211 5.49 20.89 -5.77
CA VAL A 211 6.37 21.06 -4.62
C VAL A 211 6.22 19.85 -3.72
N PHE A 212 7.35 19.28 -3.34
CA PHE A 212 7.43 18.14 -2.44
C PHE A 212 8.39 18.47 -1.31
N VAL A 213 8.19 17.83 -0.15
CA VAL A 213 9.14 17.92 0.97
C VAL A 213 9.90 16.62 1.07
N ASN A 214 11.23 16.71 1.00
CA ASN A 214 12.08 15.58 1.32
C ASN A 214 11.95 15.29 2.82
N THR A 215 11.39 14.13 3.18
CA THR A 215 11.05 13.79 4.56
C THR A 215 12.28 13.53 5.44
N HIS A 216 13.45 13.28 4.85
CA HIS A 216 14.70 13.09 5.58
C HIS A 216 15.38 14.42 5.93
N THR A 217 15.34 15.39 5.01
CA THR A 217 16.01 16.68 5.19
C THR A 217 15.05 17.79 5.62
N SER A 218 13.74 17.55 5.58
CA SER A 218 12.68 18.56 5.73
C SER A 218 12.82 19.73 4.75
N GLN A 219 13.52 19.54 3.63
CA GLN A 219 13.70 20.60 2.62
C GLN A 219 12.72 20.42 1.46
N PRO A 220 12.10 21.51 0.99
CA PRO A 220 11.25 21.47 -0.18
C PRO A 220 12.08 21.35 -1.46
N PHE A 221 11.58 20.62 -2.43
CA PHE A 221 12.14 20.55 -3.77
C PHE A 221 10.99 20.51 -4.78
N VAL A 222 11.28 20.90 -6.02
CA VAL A 222 10.32 20.88 -7.12
C VAL A 222 10.56 19.62 -7.92
N ALA A 223 9.50 18.88 -8.23
CA ALA A 223 9.62 17.67 -9.03
C ALA A 223 8.68 17.69 -10.24
N LEU A 224 9.15 17.04 -11.30
CA LEU A 224 8.39 16.68 -12.48
C LEU A 224 8.49 15.16 -12.65
N GLU A 225 7.37 14.46 -12.52
CA GLU A 225 7.28 13.00 -12.51
C GLU A 225 6.43 12.49 -13.67
N SER A 226 6.90 11.46 -14.36
CA SER A 226 6.12 10.79 -15.40
C SER A 226 4.95 9.99 -14.81
N ASN A 227 3.83 9.93 -15.52
CA ASN A 227 2.71 9.05 -15.15
C ASN A 227 3.03 7.55 -15.34
N ASN A 228 4.08 7.22 -16.11
CA ASN A 228 4.61 5.87 -16.19
C ASN A 228 5.41 5.59 -14.92
N MET A 229 5.01 4.59 -14.14
CA MET A 229 5.63 4.24 -12.86
C MET A 229 6.68 3.13 -12.96
N MET A 230 6.81 2.49 -14.13
CA MET A 230 7.70 1.34 -14.34
C MET A 230 8.40 1.44 -15.71
N PRO A 231 9.54 2.15 -15.80
CA PRO A 231 10.19 2.90 -14.72
C PRO A 231 9.63 4.31 -14.58
N LEU A 232 9.59 4.84 -13.34
CA LEU A 232 9.26 6.24 -13.08
C LEU A 232 10.45 7.14 -13.44
N LEU A 233 10.23 8.12 -14.31
CA LEU A 233 11.19 9.21 -14.56
C LEU A 233 10.80 10.42 -13.71
N ARG A 234 11.74 10.90 -12.90
CA ARG A 234 11.63 12.13 -12.12
C ARG A 234 12.73 13.09 -12.52
N ILE A 235 12.38 14.36 -12.72
CA ILE A 235 13.32 15.48 -12.72
C ILE A 235 13.09 16.27 -11.44
N ALA A 236 14.09 16.34 -10.57
CA ALA A 236 14.02 17.01 -9.29
C ALA A 236 14.97 18.22 -9.26
N HIS A 237 14.46 19.37 -8.79
CA HIS A 237 15.26 20.57 -8.55
C HIS A 237 15.21 20.96 -7.08
N TYR A 238 16.38 21.12 -6.47
CA TYR A 238 16.56 21.58 -5.10
C TYR A 238 17.03 23.04 -5.12
N PRO A 239 16.13 24.02 -4.89
CA PRO A 239 16.47 25.44 -4.98
C PRO A 239 17.61 25.87 -4.04
N GLN A 240 17.72 25.20 -2.89
CA GLN A 240 18.69 25.53 -1.85
C GLN A 240 20.14 25.21 -2.24
N ARG A 241 20.32 24.34 -3.24
CA ARG A 241 21.64 23.95 -3.75
C ARG A 241 21.82 24.30 -5.24
N SER A 242 20.81 24.90 -5.86
CA SER A 242 20.75 25.14 -7.30
C SER A 242 21.08 23.90 -8.12
N GLN A 243 20.64 22.72 -7.65
CA GLN A 243 20.95 21.43 -8.27
C GLN A 243 19.70 20.84 -8.89
N THR A 244 19.83 20.35 -10.13
CA THR A 244 18.80 19.59 -10.82
C THR A 244 19.38 18.23 -11.20
N PHE A 245 18.69 17.16 -10.85
CA PHE A 245 19.05 15.81 -11.25
C PHE A 245 17.83 15.04 -11.75
N VAL A 246 18.11 13.94 -12.43
CA VAL A 246 17.11 13.05 -13.00
C VAL A 246 17.29 11.67 -12.39
N GLU A 247 16.17 11.06 -12.02
CA GLU A 247 16.10 9.68 -11.55
C GLU A 247 15.20 8.88 -12.48
N ILE A 248 15.63 7.67 -12.82
CA ILE A 248 14.81 6.68 -13.50
C ILE A 248 14.72 5.47 -12.59
N MET A 249 13.63 5.40 -11.83
CA MET A 249 13.41 4.35 -10.83
C MET A 249 12.92 3.07 -11.50
N VAL A 250 13.72 2.02 -11.37
CA VAL A 250 13.49 0.68 -11.91
C VAL A 250 13.20 -0.29 -10.75
N PRO A 251 12.63 -1.47 -11.01
CA PRO A 251 12.47 -2.47 -9.95
C PRO A 251 13.84 -2.87 -9.38
N GLU A 252 13.91 -3.00 -8.05
CA GLU A 252 15.14 -3.41 -7.36
C GLU A 252 15.69 -4.73 -7.92
N GLY A 253 17.01 -4.80 -8.09
CA GLY A 253 17.69 -5.96 -8.70
C GLY A 253 17.58 -6.06 -10.23
N SER A 254 16.90 -5.13 -10.91
CA SER A 254 16.83 -5.10 -12.38
C SER A 254 18.09 -4.57 -13.05
N ILE A 255 18.94 -3.89 -12.28
CA ILE A 255 20.14 -3.20 -12.77
C ILE A 255 21.33 -3.55 -11.89
N SER A 256 22.52 -3.59 -12.48
CA SER A 256 23.77 -3.90 -11.79
C SER A 256 24.92 -3.09 -12.38
N GLY A 257 25.97 -2.90 -11.59
CA GLY A 257 27.10 -2.04 -11.93
C GLY A 257 27.09 -0.75 -11.10
N THR A 258 28.02 0.16 -11.40
CA THR A 258 28.18 1.44 -10.68
C THR A 258 27.75 2.64 -11.51
N SER A 259 27.84 2.53 -12.84
CA SER A 259 27.49 3.61 -13.76
C SER A 259 27.20 3.05 -15.16
N THR A 260 26.39 3.74 -15.95
CA THR A 260 26.16 3.43 -17.36
C THR A 260 25.98 4.70 -18.19
N ARG A 261 26.12 4.58 -19.50
CA ARG A 261 25.74 5.64 -20.43
C ARG A 261 24.32 5.41 -20.89
N LEU A 262 23.46 6.40 -20.69
CA LEU A 262 22.09 6.39 -21.18
C LEU A 262 21.95 7.25 -22.44
N GLU A 263 21.11 6.80 -23.36
CA GLU A 263 20.62 7.59 -24.48
C GLU A 263 19.21 8.07 -24.16
N LEU A 264 19.02 9.39 -24.15
CA LEU A 264 17.73 10.06 -24.04
C LEU A 264 17.28 10.43 -25.46
N ARG A 265 16.45 9.59 -26.05
CA ARG A 265 15.98 9.72 -27.43
C ARG A 265 14.60 10.37 -27.46
N PHE A 266 14.52 11.56 -28.03
CA PHE A 266 13.31 12.35 -28.21
C PHE A 266 12.77 12.19 -29.63
N ALA A 267 11.48 11.92 -29.75
CA ALA A 267 10.76 11.95 -31.02
C ALA A 267 9.85 13.18 -31.09
N HIS A 268 9.61 13.69 -32.31
CA HIS A 268 8.62 14.73 -32.59
C HIS A 268 7.81 14.37 -33.83
N GLY A 269 6.60 13.84 -33.63
CA GLY A 269 5.75 13.39 -34.74
C GLY A 269 6.46 12.32 -35.58
N ASN A 270 6.68 12.63 -36.87
CA ASN A 270 7.34 11.75 -37.84
C ASN A 270 8.77 12.20 -38.17
N ASP A 271 9.31 13.20 -37.46
CA ASP A 271 10.66 13.70 -37.69
C ASP A 271 11.71 12.71 -37.20
N ASP A 272 12.94 12.84 -37.71
CA ASP A 272 14.07 12.06 -37.23
C ASP A 272 14.31 12.31 -35.73
N PRO A 273 14.50 11.24 -34.93
CA PRO A 273 14.65 11.37 -33.49
C PRO A 273 15.97 12.06 -33.12
N PHE A 274 15.90 12.88 -32.07
CA PHE A 274 17.04 13.60 -31.49
C PHE A 274 17.51 12.88 -30.22
N SER A 275 18.82 12.64 -30.08
CA SER A 275 19.37 11.96 -28.91
C SER A 275 20.34 12.84 -28.11
N LEU A 276 20.21 12.78 -26.79
CA LEU A 276 21.21 13.24 -25.84
C LEU A 276 21.81 12.03 -25.12
N TYR A 277 23.06 12.15 -24.69
CA TYR A 277 23.73 11.10 -23.94
C TYR A 277 24.15 11.63 -22.58
N VAL A 278 23.89 10.85 -21.54
CA VAL A 278 24.24 11.17 -20.17
C VAL A 278 24.97 9.99 -19.54
N ASN A 279 25.90 10.28 -18.63
CA ASN A 279 26.45 9.27 -17.74
C ASN A 279 25.58 9.25 -16.49
N ALA A 280 25.04 8.09 -16.17
CA ALA A 280 24.21 7.88 -14.99
C ALA A 280 24.89 6.94 -14.02
N ASP A 281 24.85 7.30 -12.76
CA ASP A 281 25.19 6.42 -11.65
C ASP A 281 24.08 5.37 -11.50
N ILE A 282 24.51 4.15 -11.16
CA ILE A 282 23.60 3.04 -10.89
C ILE A 282 23.48 2.91 -9.38
N GLU A 283 22.28 3.20 -8.88
CA GLU A 283 21.90 2.96 -7.51
C GLU A 283 21.13 1.63 -7.39
N THR A 284 20.73 1.25 -6.18
CA THR A 284 20.06 -0.02 -5.88
C THR A 284 18.80 -0.26 -6.74
N ASN A 285 18.06 0.80 -7.05
CA ASN A 285 16.80 0.76 -7.79
C ASN A 285 16.61 1.95 -8.74
N ALA A 286 17.68 2.64 -9.13
CA ALA A 286 17.57 3.80 -10.01
C ALA A 286 18.81 4.01 -10.88
N TYR A 287 18.59 4.59 -12.06
CA TYR A 287 19.63 5.37 -12.73
C TYR A 287 19.51 6.83 -12.30
N ALA A 288 20.57 7.40 -11.77
CA ALA A 288 20.61 8.79 -11.31
C ALA A 288 21.66 9.58 -12.10
N PHE A 289 21.34 10.79 -12.55
CA PHE A 289 22.33 11.66 -13.19
C PHE A 289 22.01 13.13 -12.95
N ASP A 290 23.06 13.93 -12.75
CA ASP A 290 22.93 15.38 -12.79
C ASP A 290 22.58 15.84 -14.20
N PHE A 291 21.83 16.93 -14.27
CA PHE A 291 21.56 17.58 -15.55
C PHE A 291 22.87 18.01 -16.23
N PRO A 292 22.97 17.95 -17.57
CA PRO A 292 24.18 18.41 -18.27
C PRO A 292 24.56 19.83 -17.85
N THR A 293 25.85 20.10 -17.67
CA THR A 293 26.33 21.46 -17.33
C THR A 293 26.56 22.34 -18.56
N ASP A 294 26.63 21.74 -19.76
CA ASP A 294 26.72 22.46 -21.02
C ASP A 294 25.41 23.23 -21.31
N PRO A 295 25.44 24.58 -21.38
CA PRO A 295 24.25 25.39 -21.65
C PRO A 295 23.52 25.01 -22.94
N VAL A 296 24.25 24.56 -23.97
CA VAL A 296 23.65 24.15 -25.24
C VAL A 296 22.90 22.84 -25.08
N ALA A 297 23.49 21.86 -24.39
CA ALA A 297 22.83 20.59 -24.07
C ALA A 297 21.58 20.80 -23.20
N ILE A 298 21.65 21.67 -22.19
CA ILE A 298 20.52 22.06 -21.34
C ILE A 298 19.37 22.61 -22.21
N GLN A 299 19.68 23.59 -23.07
CA GLN A 299 18.67 24.24 -23.90
C GLN A 299 18.03 23.23 -24.87
N LYS A 300 18.83 22.35 -25.48
CA LYS A 300 18.33 21.29 -26.36
C LYS A 300 17.44 20.30 -25.63
N PHE A 301 17.82 19.88 -24.42
CA PHE A 301 16.99 18.98 -23.61
C PHE A 301 15.63 19.62 -23.36
N TRP A 302 15.59 20.84 -22.81
CA TRP A 302 14.32 21.46 -22.45
C TRP A 302 13.44 21.75 -23.65
N ALA A 303 14.04 22.16 -24.78
CA ALA A 303 13.32 22.31 -26.03
C ALA A 303 12.71 20.98 -26.48
N ALA A 304 13.52 19.91 -26.56
CA ALA A 304 13.06 18.58 -26.98
C ALA A 304 12.01 17.99 -26.03
N PHE A 305 12.15 18.22 -24.74
CA PHE A 305 11.17 17.78 -23.75
C PHE A 305 9.85 18.54 -23.88
N ALA A 306 9.89 19.87 -24.10
CA ALA A 306 8.70 20.71 -24.21
C ALA A 306 7.92 20.49 -25.52
N THR A 307 8.61 20.17 -26.62
CA THR A 307 7.98 20.05 -27.95
C THR A 307 7.84 18.62 -28.43
N GLY A 308 8.60 17.68 -27.88
CA GLY A 308 8.58 16.28 -28.29
C GLY A 308 7.24 15.59 -28.03
N THR A 309 7.03 14.48 -28.70
CA THR A 309 5.87 13.60 -28.51
C THR A 309 6.20 12.42 -27.59
N GLN A 310 7.44 11.96 -27.61
CA GLN A 310 7.90 10.81 -26.82
C GLN A 310 9.36 10.97 -26.42
N LEU A 311 9.70 10.51 -25.22
CA LEU A 311 11.06 10.26 -24.75
C LEU A 311 11.24 8.75 -24.55
N THR A 312 12.26 8.17 -25.17
CA THR A 312 12.70 6.80 -24.94
C THR A 312 14.09 6.84 -24.33
N VAL A 313 14.27 6.11 -23.23
CA VAL A 313 15.57 5.96 -22.57
C VAL A 313 16.13 4.59 -22.88
N LEU A 314 17.35 4.56 -23.41
CA LEU A 314 18.06 3.33 -23.76
C LEU A 314 19.34 3.23 -22.92
N ASN A 315 19.72 2.01 -22.55
CA ASN A 315 21.01 1.76 -21.91
C ASN A 315 22.15 1.67 -22.95
N SER A 316 23.37 1.46 -22.48
CA SER A 316 24.57 1.34 -23.33
C SER A 316 24.53 0.20 -24.36
N PHE A 317 23.63 -0.77 -24.20
CA PHE A 317 23.42 -1.88 -25.14
C PHE A 317 22.29 -1.60 -26.14
N GLY A 318 21.68 -0.41 -26.10
CA GLY A 318 20.53 -0.06 -26.94
C GLY A 318 19.22 -0.69 -26.48
N VAL A 319 19.17 -1.26 -25.27
CA VAL A 319 17.96 -1.84 -24.69
C VAL A 319 17.13 -0.74 -24.04
N GLU A 320 15.82 -0.75 -24.30
CA GLU A 320 14.87 0.19 -23.71
C GLU A 320 14.77 -0.01 -22.20
N VAL A 321 15.15 1.05 -21.48
CA VAL A 321 14.94 1.17 -20.04
C VAL A 321 13.52 1.66 -19.77
N GLY A 322 13.09 2.69 -20.50
CA GLY A 322 11.77 3.28 -20.30
C GLY A 322 11.31 4.12 -21.48
N ARG A 323 10.00 4.32 -21.56
CA ARG A 323 9.35 5.13 -22.59
C ARG A 323 8.25 5.98 -21.99
N TYR A 324 8.26 7.25 -22.36
CA TYR A 324 7.49 8.31 -21.73
C TYR A 324 6.79 9.15 -22.79
N SER A 325 5.49 9.33 -22.63
CA SER A 325 4.75 10.31 -23.42
C SER A 325 5.14 11.72 -22.97
N LEU A 326 5.44 12.60 -23.92
CA LEU A 326 5.68 14.02 -23.66
C LEU A 326 4.40 14.85 -23.76
N ALA A 327 3.22 14.21 -23.80
CA ALA A 327 1.95 14.94 -23.74
C ALA A 327 1.86 15.75 -22.45
N GLY A 328 1.65 17.06 -22.58
CA GLY A 328 1.50 18.00 -21.47
C GLY A 328 2.83 18.50 -20.90
N SER A 329 3.97 18.00 -21.40
CA SER A 329 5.31 18.35 -20.91
C SER A 329 5.58 19.84 -20.90
N ARG A 330 5.17 20.57 -21.95
CA ARG A 330 5.33 22.04 -22.03
C ARG A 330 4.72 22.77 -20.84
N ARG A 331 3.45 22.49 -20.53
CA ARG A 331 2.76 23.13 -19.40
C ARG A 331 3.36 22.69 -18.08
N ALA A 332 3.76 21.42 -17.99
CA ALA A 332 4.41 20.89 -16.80
C ALA A 332 5.76 21.58 -16.55
N LEU A 333 6.53 21.88 -17.60
CA LEU A 333 7.76 22.67 -17.53
C LEU A 333 7.49 24.12 -17.15
N ASP A 334 6.47 24.76 -17.72
CA ASP A 334 6.10 26.13 -17.35
C ASP A 334 5.81 26.23 -15.84
N ASP A 335 5.06 25.27 -15.29
CA ASP A 335 4.79 25.15 -13.85
C ASP A 335 6.07 24.83 -13.05
N PHE A 336 6.90 23.89 -13.54
CA PHE A 336 8.16 23.52 -12.89
C PHE A 336 9.09 24.72 -12.73
N PHE A 337 9.34 25.47 -13.80
CA PHE A 337 10.21 26.65 -13.75
C PHE A 337 9.59 27.81 -12.97
N LYS A 338 8.27 28.00 -13.04
CA LYS A 338 7.57 29.01 -12.26
C LYS A 338 7.75 28.82 -10.75
N VAL A 339 7.88 27.56 -10.31
CA VAL A 339 8.07 27.21 -8.90
C VAL A 339 9.56 27.12 -8.56
N ALA A 340 10.39 26.57 -9.44
CA ALA A 340 11.83 26.41 -9.22
C ALA A 340 12.62 27.73 -9.19
N LEU A 341 12.13 28.78 -9.88
CA LEU A 341 12.79 30.09 -9.97
C LEU A 341 12.25 31.13 -8.98
N ARG A 342 11.42 30.72 -8.02
CA ARG A 342 10.93 31.59 -6.93
C ARG A 342 11.84 31.54 -5.72
#